data_AF-A0AAN8Z279-F1
#
_entry.id   AF-A0AAN8Z279-F1
#
_cell.length_a   1.000
_cell.length_b   1.000
_cell.length_c   1.000
_cell.angle_alpha   90.00
_cell.angle_beta   90.00
_cell.angle_gamma   90.00
#
_symmetry.space_group_name_H-M   'P 1'
#
loop_
_entity.id
_entity.type
_entity.pdbx_description
1 polymer ?
#
loop_
_entity_poly.entity_id
_entity_poly.type
_entity_poly.pdbx_seq_one_letter_code
_entity_poly.pdbx_strand_id
1 'polypeptide(L)'
;MYSLNICYNKVKHPDDNVGFNVKNVAVKDLKRRYVVSDSKNDPAREAANFTTQVIIINHPSQIGNSYVTVLDCYTSHNAVQFAELVTKIDRRSGKELEKVPKFLKNGDAGFVMMVPTKPIVVETFFEYPHLVL
;
A
#
# COMPACT_ATOMS: atom_id res chain seq x y z
N MET A 1 -17.13 9.97 -12.16
CA MET A 1 -17.54 9.98 -10.75
C MET A 1 -18.65 8.95 -10.60
N TYR A 2 -18.32 7.69 -10.28
CA TYR A 2 -19.32 6.65 -10.10
C TYR A 2 -19.68 6.60 -8.61
N SER A 3 -20.90 7.04 -8.27
CA SER A 3 -21.42 6.91 -6.91
C SER A 3 -21.89 5.47 -6.69
N LEU A 4 -21.18 4.73 -5.83
CA LEU A 4 -21.54 3.37 -5.42
C LEU A 4 -22.59 3.46 -4.30
N ASN A 5 -23.84 3.07 -4.58
CA ASN A 5 -24.83 2.87 -3.51
C ASN A 5 -24.66 1.44 -2.97
N ILE A 6 -24.08 1.31 -1.78
CA ILE A 6 -23.99 0.06 -1.04
C ILE A 6 -25.34 -0.17 -0.36
N CYS A 7 -26.11 -1.17 -0.80
CA CYS A 7 -27.29 -1.61 -0.06
C CYS A 7 -26.82 -2.36 1.20
N TYR A 8 -26.72 -1.66 2.33
CA TYR A 8 -26.40 -2.24 3.64
C TYR A 8 -27.50 -3.21 4.08
N ASN A 9 -27.23 -4.51 3.97
CA ASN A 9 -27.89 -5.52 4.77
C ASN A 9 -26.80 -6.30 5.52
N LYS A 10 -26.45 -5.85 6.73
CA LYS A 10 -25.55 -6.49 7.72
C LYS A 10 -24.03 -6.18 7.66
N VAL A 11 -23.62 -4.91 7.79
CA VAL A 11 -22.31 -4.63 8.43
C VAL A 11 -22.63 -4.32 9.89
N LYS A 12 -22.29 -5.20 10.83
CA LYS A 12 -22.58 -4.98 12.25
C LYS A 12 -21.36 -4.41 12.97
N HIS A 13 -20.16 -4.88 12.62
CA HIS A 13 -18.90 -4.47 13.25
C HIS A 13 -17.73 -4.48 12.24
N PRO A 14 -16.63 -3.78 12.53
CA PRO A 14 -15.35 -3.99 11.83
C PRO A 14 -14.99 -5.50 11.82
N ASP A 15 -14.34 -5.97 10.75
CA ASP A 15 -13.94 -7.37 10.50
C ASP A 15 -15.03 -8.37 10.07
N ASP A 16 -16.28 -7.94 9.92
CA ASP A 16 -17.33 -8.78 9.33
C ASP A 16 -17.03 -9.08 7.83
N ASN A 17 -16.97 -10.37 7.47
CA ASN A 17 -16.94 -10.78 6.06
C ASN A 17 -18.34 -10.61 5.45
N VAL A 18 -18.51 -9.54 4.66
CA VAL A 18 -19.82 -9.14 4.13
C VAL A 18 -19.87 -9.22 2.61
N GLY A 19 -21.00 -9.70 2.10
CA GLY A 19 -21.42 -9.51 0.72
C GLY A 19 -22.45 -8.39 0.65
N PHE A 20 -22.27 -7.44 -0.27
CA PHE A 20 -23.23 -6.36 -0.51
C PHE A 20 -23.58 -6.27 -1.99
N ASN A 21 -24.76 -5.73 -2.28
CA ASN A 21 -25.22 -5.51 -3.65
C ASN A 21 -24.94 -4.06 -4.08
N VAL A 22 -24.44 -3.90 -5.29
CA VAL A 22 -24.20 -2.62 -5.94
C VAL A 22 -25.01 -2.58 -7.24
N LYS A 23 -25.74 -1.49 -7.45
CA LYS A 23 -26.46 -1.22 -8.70
C LYS A 23 -25.61 -0.38 -9.65
N ASN A 24 -25.87 -0.50 -10.95
CA ASN A 24 -25.25 0.30 -12.02
C ASN A 24 -23.73 0.12 -12.17
N VAL A 25 -23.18 -1.01 -11.72
CA VAL A 25 -21.79 -1.40 -11.96
C VAL A 25 -21.78 -2.79 -12.59
N ALA A 26 -21.07 -2.94 -13.70
CA ALA A 26 -20.95 -4.24 -14.35
C ALA A 26 -19.88 -5.08 -13.65
N VAL A 27 -20.08 -6.40 -13.58
CA VAL A 27 -19.12 -7.34 -12.95
C VAL A 27 -17.73 -7.25 -13.61
N LYS A 28 -17.67 -6.97 -14.91
CA LYS A 28 -16.40 -6.80 -15.65
C LYS A 28 -15.57 -5.58 -15.20
N ASP A 29 -16.21 -4.59 -14.60
CA ASP A 29 -15.56 -3.37 -14.11
C ASP A 29 -15.06 -3.54 -12.67
N LEU A 30 -15.47 -4.63 -12.00
CA LEU A 30 -15.02 -4.99 -10.67
C LEU A 30 -13.94 -6.06 -10.75
N LYS A 31 -12.86 -5.87 -9.99
CA LYS A 31 -11.80 -6.85 -9.85
C LYS A 31 -11.57 -7.15 -8.38
N ARG A 32 -11.12 -8.37 -8.12
CA ARG A 32 -10.63 -8.74 -6.80
C ARG A 32 -9.55 -7.73 -6.37
N ARG A 33 -9.52 -7.38 -5.08
CA ARG A 33 -8.56 -6.45 -4.44
C ARG A 33 -8.88 -4.97 -4.60
N TYR A 34 -10.06 -4.62 -5.13
CA TYR A 34 -10.54 -3.24 -5.07
C TYR A 34 -10.94 -2.87 -3.64
N VAL A 35 -10.62 -1.64 -3.26
CA VAL A 35 -11.01 -1.05 -1.98
C VAL A 35 -12.31 -0.30 -2.19
N VAL A 36 -13.24 -0.47 -1.26
CA VAL A 36 -14.56 0.18 -1.28
C VAL A 36 -14.65 1.08 -0.06
N SER A 37 -14.97 2.34 -0.29
CA SER A 37 -15.08 3.37 0.74
C SER A 37 -16.39 4.13 0.62
N ASP A 38 -16.76 4.87 1.66
CA ASP A 38 -17.85 5.83 1.56
C ASP A 38 -17.43 7.01 0.66
N SER A 39 -18.24 7.29 -0.35
CA SER A 39 -18.02 8.43 -1.24
C SER A 39 -18.06 9.80 -0.55
N LYS A 40 -18.71 9.90 0.61
CA LYS A 40 -18.93 11.17 1.33
C LYS A 40 -17.98 11.37 2.51
N ASN A 41 -17.36 10.29 2.98
CA ASN A 41 -16.50 10.33 4.17
C ASN A 41 -15.18 9.65 3.82
N ASP A 42 -14.23 10.48 3.40
CA ASP A 42 -12.88 10.09 3.01
C ASP A 42 -12.81 8.96 1.95
N PRO A 43 -13.12 9.28 0.68
CA PRO A 43 -13.10 8.28 -0.37
C PRO A 43 -11.68 7.80 -0.67
N ALA A 44 -11.51 6.48 -0.76
CA ALA A 44 -10.27 5.80 -1.12
C ALA A 44 -9.73 6.30 -2.47
N ARG A 45 -8.41 6.50 -2.54
CA ARG A 45 -7.73 7.05 -3.71
C ARG A 45 -6.61 6.15 -4.19
N GLU A 46 -6.40 6.15 -5.50
CA GLU A 46 -5.24 5.46 -6.07
C GLU A 46 -3.96 6.21 -5.71
N ALA A 47 -2.96 5.48 -5.24
CA ALA A 47 -1.65 6.03 -4.92
C ALA A 47 -0.76 6.00 -6.18
N ALA A 48 -0.37 7.17 -6.66
CA ALA A 48 0.61 7.28 -7.75
C ALA A 48 2.02 6.89 -7.29
N ASN A 49 2.35 7.19 -6.03
CA ASN A 49 3.52 6.76 -5.31
C ASN A 49 3.23 6.85 -3.81
N PHE A 50 4.05 6.20 -3.00
CA PHE A 50 3.98 6.30 -1.55
C PHE A 50 5.37 6.10 -0.95
N THR A 51 5.65 6.81 0.14
CA THR A 51 6.88 6.62 0.91
C THR A 51 6.58 5.73 2.10
N THR A 52 7.28 4.62 2.24
CA THR A 52 7.12 3.70 3.37
C THR A 52 8.47 3.33 3.99
N GLN A 53 8.43 2.92 5.26
CA GLN A 53 9.59 2.38 5.95
C GLN A 53 9.76 0.91 5.56
N VAL A 54 10.94 0.55 5.06
CA VAL A 54 11.30 -0.83 4.74
C VAL A 54 12.40 -1.32 5.67
N ILE A 55 12.37 -2.63 5.96
CA ILE A 55 13.45 -3.34 6.63
C ILE A 55 13.85 -4.50 5.72
N ILE A 56 15.10 -4.54 5.29
CA ILE A 56 15.58 -5.58 4.38
C ILE A 56 15.96 -6.81 5.19
N ILE A 57 15.30 -7.94 4.90
CA ILE A 57 15.50 -9.20 5.63
C ILE A 57 15.73 -10.32 4.63
N ASN A 58 16.74 -11.16 4.90
CA ASN A 58 17.08 -12.37 4.14
C ASN A 58 17.24 -12.15 2.63
N HIS A 59 17.74 -10.98 2.23
CA HIS A 59 18.01 -10.67 0.82
C HIS A 59 19.52 -10.82 0.50
N PRO A 60 19.91 -11.62 -0.50
CA PRO A 60 21.33 -11.93 -0.77
C PRO A 60 22.08 -10.79 -1.45
N SER A 61 21.38 -9.87 -2.11
CA SER A 61 21.96 -8.78 -2.90
C SER A 61 21.67 -7.40 -2.30
N GLN A 62 22.29 -6.37 -2.85
CA GLN A 62 21.99 -4.98 -2.53
C GLN A 62 20.76 -4.51 -3.33
N ILE A 63 19.92 -3.70 -2.70
CA ILE A 63 18.71 -3.11 -3.30
C ILE A 63 19.02 -1.64 -3.58
N GLY A 64 18.98 -1.26 -4.85
CA GLY A 64 19.18 0.13 -5.28
C GLY A 64 17.90 0.77 -5.80
N ASN A 65 18.04 2.00 -6.30
CA ASN A 65 16.99 2.65 -7.07
C ASN A 65 16.61 1.80 -8.30
N SER A 66 15.35 1.87 -8.70
CA SER A 66 14.72 1.07 -9.75
C SER A 66 14.65 -0.43 -9.49
N TYR A 67 14.92 -0.91 -8.27
CA TYR A 67 14.65 -2.29 -7.91
C TYR A 67 13.14 -2.57 -7.96
N VAL A 68 12.73 -3.65 -8.63
CA VAL A 68 11.33 -4.05 -8.74
C VAL A 68 11.11 -5.31 -7.91
N THR A 69 10.09 -5.26 -7.06
CA THR A 69 9.66 -6.41 -6.26
C THR A 69 8.14 -6.53 -6.28
N VAL A 70 7.64 -7.68 -5.86
CA VAL A 70 6.23 -7.84 -5.57
C VAL A 70 5.95 -7.38 -4.14
N LEU A 71 4.88 -6.61 -3.99
CA LEU A 71 4.38 -6.08 -2.74
C LEU A 71 3.03 -6.69 -2.45
N ASP A 72 2.93 -7.32 -1.29
CA ASP A 72 1.69 -7.74 -0.69
C ASP A 72 1.22 -6.66 0.29
N CYS A 73 0.09 -6.02 -0.02
CA CYS A 73 -0.54 -4.99 0.80
C CYS A 73 -2.00 -5.37 1.01
N TYR A 74 -2.37 -5.76 2.23
CA TYR A 74 -3.68 -6.33 2.54
C TYR A 74 -4.04 -7.51 1.60
N THR A 75 -5.03 -7.35 0.73
CA THR A 75 -5.38 -8.37 -0.29
C THR A 75 -4.67 -8.14 -1.62
N SER A 76 -4.06 -6.97 -1.83
CA SER A 76 -3.38 -6.57 -3.05
C SER A 76 -2.02 -7.25 -3.17
N HIS A 77 -1.74 -7.80 -4.36
CA HIS A 77 -0.45 -8.41 -4.71
C HIS A 77 -0.05 -7.86 -6.08
N ASN A 78 0.84 -6.87 -6.07
CA ASN A 78 1.23 -6.10 -7.25
C ASN A 78 2.73 -5.83 -7.25
N ALA A 79 3.32 -5.71 -8.43
CA ALA A 79 4.72 -5.29 -8.54
C ALA A 79 4.85 -3.79 -8.26
N VAL A 80 5.88 -3.43 -7.49
CA VAL A 80 6.25 -2.05 -7.17
C VAL A 80 7.72 -1.85 -7.48
N GLN A 81 8.05 -0.64 -7.92
CA GLN A 81 9.41 -0.19 -8.15
C GLN A 81 9.85 0.72 -7.02
N PHE A 82 11.06 0.49 -6.52
CA PHE A 82 11.75 1.37 -5.60
C PHE A 82 12.23 2.57 -6.40
N ALA A 83 11.45 3.65 -6.45
CA ALA A 83 11.77 4.81 -7.26
C ALA A 83 12.97 5.56 -6.67
N GLU A 84 12.95 5.80 -5.36
CA GLU A 84 14.01 6.51 -4.66
C GLU A 84 14.18 5.95 -3.24
N LEU A 85 15.43 5.65 -2.88
CA LEU A 85 15.83 5.45 -1.50
C LEU A 85 16.00 6.82 -0.83
N VAL A 86 15.05 7.21 0.03
CA VAL A 86 14.99 8.56 0.61
C VAL A 86 16.02 8.72 1.72
N THR A 87 15.97 7.83 2.71
CA THR A 87 16.81 7.92 3.90
C THR A 87 17.07 6.54 4.47
N LYS A 88 18.31 6.26 4.84
CA LYS A 88 18.67 5.10 5.66
C LYS A 88 18.52 5.45 7.13
N ILE A 89 17.86 4.58 7.89
CA ILE A 89 17.60 4.77 9.31
C ILE A 89 18.14 3.60 10.13
N ASP A 90 18.45 3.88 11.40
CA ASP A 90 18.70 2.84 12.37
C ASP A 90 17.39 2.10 12.70
N ARG A 91 17.40 0.77 12.56
CA ARG A 91 16.21 -0.07 12.73
C ARG A 91 15.57 0.03 14.13
N ARG A 92 16.36 0.32 15.17
CA ARG A 92 15.89 0.31 16.56
C ARG A 92 15.43 1.69 17.02
N SER A 93 16.21 2.71 16.70
CA SER A 93 16.00 4.08 17.18
C SER A 93 15.25 4.96 16.18
N GLY A 94 15.13 4.55 14.93
CA GLY A 94 14.52 5.35 13.85
C GLY A 94 15.35 6.57 13.45
N LYS A 95 16.55 6.73 14.00
CA LYS A 95 17.43 7.86 13.69
C LYS A 95 17.99 7.75 12.28
N GLU A 96 18.00 8.88 11.58
CA GLU A 96 18.63 9.00 10.27
C GLU A 96 20.14 8.73 10.36
N LEU A 97 20.62 7.84 9.51
CA LEU A 97 22.03 7.47 9.38
C LEU A 97 22.65 8.08 8.13
N GLU A 98 21.93 8.02 7.00
CA GLU A 98 22.42 8.48 5.71
C GLU A 98 21.24 8.99 4.87
N LYS A 99 21.40 10.17 4.29
CA LYS A 99 20.42 10.78 3.38
C LYS A 99 20.70 10.32 1.95
N VAL A 100 19.68 9.85 1.24
CA VAL A 100 19.75 9.30 -0.14
C VAL A 100 20.86 8.24 -0.29
N PRO A 101 20.74 7.07 0.38
CA PRO A 101 21.74 6.01 0.28
C PRO A 101 21.79 5.43 -1.15
N LYS A 102 22.96 4.99 -1.60
CA LYS A 102 23.11 4.36 -2.93
C LYS A 102 22.41 3.00 -3.03
N PHE A 103 22.41 2.24 -1.93
CA PHE A 103 21.77 0.94 -1.83
C PHE A 103 21.42 0.60 -0.37
N LEU A 104 20.44 -0.27 -0.18
CA LEU A 104 20.13 -0.95 1.07
C LEU A 104 20.59 -2.42 1.00
N LYS A 105 21.14 -2.95 2.08
CA LYS A 105 21.53 -4.37 2.19
C LYS A 105 20.78 -5.07 3.32
N ASN A 106 20.94 -6.38 3.41
CA ASN A 106 20.35 -7.17 4.49
C ASN A 106 20.63 -6.57 5.88
N GLY A 107 19.57 -6.39 6.67
CA GLY A 107 19.61 -5.78 8.00
C GLY A 107 19.44 -4.27 8.03
N ASP A 108 19.55 -3.57 6.89
CA ASP A 108 19.31 -2.14 6.83
C ASP A 108 17.80 -1.82 6.90
N ALA A 109 17.49 -0.65 7.45
CA ALA A 109 16.17 -0.04 7.40
C ALA A 109 16.26 1.32 6.70
N GLY A 110 15.17 1.74 6.05
CA GLY A 110 15.13 3.04 5.38
C GLY A 110 13.74 3.43 4.94
N PHE A 111 13.56 4.71 4.64
CA PHE A 111 12.39 5.21 3.93
C PHE A 111 12.62 5.11 2.44
N VAL A 112 11.65 4.53 1.74
CA VAL A 112 11.71 4.32 0.30
C VAL A 112 10.44 4.84 -0.34
N MET A 113 10.60 5.64 -1.38
CA MET A 113 9.50 6.00 -2.26
C MET A 113 9.28 4.88 -3.28
N MET A 114 8.09 4.30 -3.26
CA MET A 114 7.69 3.24 -4.16
C MET A 114 6.68 3.74 -5.17
N VAL A 115 6.79 3.24 -6.40
CA VAL A 115 5.85 3.48 -7.49
C VAL A 115 5.22 2.14 -7.89
N PRO A 116 3.89 1.99 -7.75
CA PRO A 116 3.22 0.77 -8.14
C PRO A 116 3.08 0.67 -9.67
N THR A 117 3.29 -0.53 -10.21
CA THR A 117 3.18 -0.78 -11.67
C THR A 117 1.73 -0.88 -12.15
N LYS A 118 0.81 -1.13 -11.22
CA LYS A 118 -0.64 -1.19 -11.44
C LYS A 118 -1.32 -0.34 -10.37
N PRO A 119 -2.51 0.22 -10.67
CA PRO A 119 -3.27 0.98 -9.67
C PRO A 119 -3.44 0.18 -8.38
N ILE A 120 -3.07 0.81 -7.26
CA ILE A 120 -3.23 0.29 -5.91
C ILE A 120 -3.76 1.44 -5.04
N VAL A 121 -4.59 1.09 -4.07
CA VAL A 121 -5.01 1.98 -3.00
C VAL A 121 -4.20 1.58 -1.77
N VAL A 122 -3.48 2.53 -1.20
CA VAL A 122 -2.74 2.37 0.07
C VAL A 122 -3.04 3.61 0.91
N GLU A 123 -3.18 3.41 2.21
CA GLU A 123 -3.47 4.50 3.15
C GLU A 123 -2.32 4.70 4.14
N THR A 124 -2.42 5.69 5.02
CA THR A 124 -1.40 5.91 6.07
C THR A 124 -1.63 4.99 7.27
N PHE A 125 -0.56 4.47 7.85
CA PHE A 125 -0.63 3.52 8.97
C PHE A 125 -1.40 4.07 10.18
N PHE A 126 -1.26 5.37 10.44
CA PHE A 126 -1.88 6.03 11.58
C PHE A 126 -3.40 6.17 11.44
N GLU A 127 -3.90 6.31 10.21
CA GLU A 127 -5.33 6.51 9.96
C GLU A 127 -6.06 5.18 9.76
N TYR A 128 -5.45 4.24 9.03
CA TYR A 128 -6.09 2.96 8.70
C TYR A 128 -5.12 1.77 8.86
N PRO A 129 -4.86 1.28 10.08
CA PRO A 129 -3.85 0.24 10.33
C PRO A 129 -4.05 -1.05 9.53
N HIS A 130 -5.30 -1.36 9.14
CA HIS A 130 -5.67 -2.61 8.44
C HIS A 130 -5.47 -2.54 6.92
N LEU A 131 -5.29 -1.35 6.34
CA LEU A 131 -5.17 -1.13 4.89
C LEU A 131 -3.73 -0.84 4.44
N VAL A 132 -2.74 -1.14 5.28
CA VAL A 132 -1.39 -0.55 5.17
C VAL A 132 -0.26 -1.57 5.28
N LEU A 133 0.88 -1.16 4.71
CA LEU A 133 2.25 -1.64 4.93
C LEU A 133 2.95 -0.91 6.07
#